data_AF-A0A024GC93-F1
#
_entry.id   AF-A0A024GC93-F1
#
_cell.length_a   1.000
_cell.length_b   1.000
_cell.length_c   1.000
_cell.angle_alpha   90.00
_cell.angle_beta   90.00
_cell.angle_gamma   90.00
#
_symmetry.space_group_name_H-M   'P 1'
#
loop_
_entity.id
_entity.type
_entity.pdbx_description
1 polymer ?
#
loop_
_entity_poly.entity_id
_entity_poly.type
_entity_poly.pdbx_seq_one_letter_code
_entity_poly.pdbx_strand_id
1 'polypeptide(L)'
;MGQKCERCDKVPTEAGLCFVCGQYLCCGDSCCETPCMLDGPPVGECTRHAAECGDGVEIVLLLDLCRVVIIPGSMAAYFSSPYVDAHNVEDIGLQCDRPLRLDVARYQHLKSLRINHRIFLKCPVNDTCLISRMRSISRICKILI
;
A
#
# COMPACT_ATOMS: atom_id res chain seq x y z
N MET A 1 -11.91 13.37 -2.55
CA MET A 1 -11.41 12.97 -3.90
C MET A 1 -10.46 11.80 -3.66
N GLY A 2 -10.82 10.61 -4.13
CA GLY A 2 -10.01 9.40 -3.93
C GLY A 2 -8.80 9.37 -4.87
N GLN A 3 -7.79 8.58 -4.51
CA GLN A 3 -6.59 8.40 -5.32
C GLN A 3 -6.89 7.50 -6.51
N LYS A 4 -6.40 7.87 -7.70
CA LYS A 4 -6.61 7.09 -8.91
C LYS A 4 -5.55 6.02 -9.04
N CYS A 5 -5.96 4.83 -9.46
CA CYS A 5 -5.03 3.78 -9.83
C CYS A 5 -4.20 4.22 -11.04
N GLU A 6 -2.88 4.06 -10.97
CA GLU A 6 -1.97 4.45 -12.05
C GLU A 6 -2.07 3.56 -13.29
N ARG A 7 -2.83 2.46 -13.21
CA ARG A 7 -3.04 1.54 -14.33
C ARG A 7 -4.30 1.84 -15.13
N CYS A 8 -5.42 2.08 -14.45
CA CYS A 8 -6.73 2.22 -15.09
C CYS A 8 -7.31 3.63 -15.01
N ASP A 9 -6.64 4.56 -14.32
CA ASP A 9 -7.05 5.94 -14.08
C ASP A 9 -8.41 6.12 -13.37
N LYS A 10 -8.99 5.01 -12.86
CA LYS A 10 -10.21 5.01 -12.05
C LYS A 10 -9.85 5.17 -10.58
N VAL A 11 -10.78 5.73 -9.82
CA VAL A 11 -10.71 5.71 -8.35
C VAL A 11 -11.14 4.31 -7.90
N PRO A 12 -10.26 3.52 -7.28
CA PRO A 12 -10.61 2.19 -6.78
C PRO A 12 -11.65 2.26 -5.68
N THR A 13 -12.41 1.18 -5.50
CA THR A 13 -13.25 0.96 -4.33
C THR A 13 -12.38 0.76 -3.09
N GLU A 14 -11.34 -0.06 -3.21
CA GLU A 14 -10.31 -0.22 -2.18
C GLU A 14 -8.97 0.27 -2.74
N ALA A 15 -8.55 1.44 -2.29
CA ALA A 15 -7.33 2.07 -2.78
C ALA A 15 -6.11 1.58 -1.99
N GLY A 16 -5.06 1.19 -2.70
CA GLY A 16 -3.76 0.83 -2.12
C GLY A 16 -2.67 1.81 -2.50
N LEU A 17 -1.70 2.01 -1.60
CA LEU A 17 -0.43 2.64 -1.91
C LEU A 17 0.68 1.58 -1.83
N CYS A 18 1.39 1.37 -2.94
CA CYS A 18 2.58 0.53 -2.97
C CYS A 18 3.68 1.11 -2.07
N PHE A 19 4.22 0.30 -1.15
CA PHE A 19 5.30 0.69 -0.22
C PHE A 19 6.71 0.54 -0.84
N VAL A 20 6.77 0.21 -2.12
CA VAL A 20 7.99 0.00 -2.92
C VAL A 20 8.16 1.21 -3.85
N CYS A 21 7.21 1.46 -4.76
CA CYS A 21 7.26 2.58 -5.71
C CYS A 21 6.38 3.78 -5.33
N GLY A 22 5.48 3.65 -4.35
CA GLY A 22 4.53 4.70 -4.01
C GLY A 22 3.35 4.81 -4.98
N GLN A 23 3.21 3.96 -6.00
CA GLN A 23 2.08 4.04 -6.94
C GLN A 23 0.76 3.67 -6.27
N TYR A 24 -0.33 4.28 -6.73
CA TYR A 24 -1.68 3.94 -6.27
C TYR A 24 -2.22 2.78 -7.09
N LEU A 25 -2.77 1.78 -6.39
CA LEU A 25 -3.20 0.51 -6.95
C LEU A 25 -4.68 0.25 -6.64
N CYS A 26 -5.35 -0.48 -7.53
CA CYS A 26 -6.60 -1.16 -7.21
C CYS A 26 -6.30 -2.36 -6.31
N CYS A 27 -6.86 -2.36 -5.10
CA CYS A 27 -6.89 -3.54 -4.24
C CYS A 27 -8.30 -4.12 -4.33
N GLY A 28 -8.45 -5.45 -4.43
CA GLY A 28 -9.77 -6.11 -4.39
C GLY A 28 -10.71 -5.91 -5.59
N ASP A 29 -10.54 -4.87 -6.40
CA ASP A 29 -11.37 -4.62 -7.59
C ASP A 29 -10.91 -5.45 -8.81
N SER A 30 -11.88 -6.01 -9.55
CA SER A 30 -11.62 -6.74 -10.80
C SER A 30 -11.21 -5.85 -11.99
N CYS A 31 -11.26 -4.52 -11.83
CA CYS A 31 -11.07 -3.57 -12.92
C CYS A 31 -9.66 -3.59 -13.55
N CYS A 32 -8.67 -4.14 -12.84
CA CYS A 32 -7.29 -4.28 -13.29
C CYS A 32 -6.83 -5.74 -13.33
N GLU A 33 -7.77 -6.68 -13.37
CA GLU A 33 -7.44 -8.10 -13.52
C GLU A 33 -6.69 -8.36 -14.83
N THR A 34 -5.68 -9.20 -14.75
CA THR A 34 -4.85 -9.58 -15.91
C THR A 34 -4.86 -11.10 -16.05
N PRO A 35 -4.96 -11.64 -17.27
CA PRO A 35 -4.85 -13.09 -17.49
C PRO A 35 -3.53 -13.62 -16.93
N CYS A 36 -3.59 -14.73 -16.20
CA CYS A 36 -2.39 -15.42 -15.75
C CYS A 36 -1.78 -16.22 -16.91
N MET A 37 -0.45 -16.30 -17.02
CA MET A 37 0.23 -16.92 -18.17
C MET A 37 0.08 -18.46 -18.26
N LEU A 38 -0.51 -19.12 -17.27
CA LEU A 38 -0.54 -20.58 -17.10
C LEU A 38 -1.97 -21.12 -16.87
N ASP A 39 -2.94 -20.79 -17.73
CA ASP A 39 -4.36 -21.24 -17.62
C ASP A 39 -5.01 -21.04 -16.23
N GLY A 40 -4.41 -20.17 -15.41
CA GLY A 40 -4.81 -19.90 -14.04
C GLY A 40 -5.87 -18.80 -13.96
N PRO A 41 -6.51 -18.64 -12.80
CA PRO A 41 -7.45 -17.53 -12.59
C PRO A 41 -6.75 -16.19 -12.84
N PRO A 42 -7.48 -15.17 -13.30
CA PRO A 42 -6.92 -13.84 -13.48
C PRO A 42 -6.34 -13.33 -12.16
N VAL A 43 -5.25 -12.57 -12.26
CA VAL A 43 -4.59 -11.96 -11.10
C VAL A 43 -4.98 -10.49 -11.00
N GLY A 44 -5.27 -10.04 -9.78
CA GLY A 44 -5.55 -8.64 -9.49
C GLY A 44 -4.32 -7.75 -9.59
N GLU A 45 -4.53 -6.44 -9.50
CA GLU A 45 -3.45 -5.47 -9.74
C GLU A 45 -2.31 -5.58 -8.73
N CYS A 46 -2.59 -5.80 -7.45
CA CYS A 46 -1.53 -5.93 -6.43
C CYS A 46 -0.58 -7.10 -6.74
N THR A 47 -1.11 -8.25 -7.14
CA THR A 47 -0.30 -9.43 -7.50
C THR A 47 0.48 -9.20 -8.79
N ARG A 48 -0.11 -8.56 -9.80
CA ARG A 48 0.64 -8.17 -11.01
C ARG A 48 1.75 -7.18 -10.67
N HIS A 49 1.42 -6.15 -9.90
CA HIS A 49 2.36 -5.11 -9.50
C HIS A 49 3.53 -5.70 -8.70
N ALA A 50 3.28 -6.69 -7.85
CA ALA A 50 4.30 -7.44 -7.13
C ALA A 50 5.38 -7.99 -8.06
N ALA A 51 4.99 -8.58 -9.20
CA ALA A 51 5.92 -9.20 -10.14
C ALA A 51 6.85 -8.17 -10.80
N GLU A 52 6.36 -6.96 -11.05
CA GLU A 52 7.10 -5.87 -11.69
C GLU A 52 7.90 -5.03 -10.70
N CYS A 53 7.35 -4.76 -9.52
CA CYS A 53 7.85 -3.76 -8.57
C CYS A 53 8.60 -4.39 -7.38
N GLY A 54 8.02 -5.44 -6.80
CA GLY A 54 8.44 -6.05 -5.54
C GLY A 54 9.03 -7.46 -5.66
N ASP A 55 9.48 -7.86 -6.85
CA ASP A 55 10.08 -9.18 -7.12
C ASP A 55 9.18 -10.37 -6.72
N GLY A 56 7.88 -10.23 -6.96
CA GLY A 56 6.86 -11.23 -6.64
C GLY A 56 6.24 -11.09 -5.24
N VAL A 57 6.68 -10.11 -4.44
CA VAL A 57 6.07 -9.77 -3.15
C VAL A 57 5.72 -8.29 -3.09
N GLU A 58 4.44 -7.99 -2.91
CA GLU A 58 3.96 -6.61 -2.79
C GLU A 58 3.76 -6.23 -1.31
N ILE A 59 4.14 -5.01 -0.93
CA ILE A 59 3.75 -4.42 0.35
C ILE A 59 2.85 -3.23 0.02
N VAL A 60 1.59 -3.27 0.44
CA VAL A 60 0.58 -2.25 0.13
C VAL A 60 0.02 -1.68 1.42
N LEU A 61 -0.11 -0.37 1.51
CA LEU A 61 -0.95 0.28 2.50
C LEU A 61 -2.37 0.42 1.94
N LEU A 62 -3.33 -0.30 2.50
CA LEU A 62 -4.75 -0.15 2.22
C LEU A 62 -5.24 1.14 2.88
N LEU A 63 -5.69 2.10 2.07
CA LEU A 63 -6.02 3.44 2.53
C LEU A 63 -7.33 3.46 3.33
N ASP A 64 -8.32 2.69 2.90
CA ASP A 64 -9.64 2.63 3.53
C ASP A 64 -9.61 1.86 4.87
N LEU A 65 -8.69 0.89 4.99
CA LEU A 65 -8.50 0.13 6.23
C LEU A 65 -7.41 0.70 7.13
N CYS A 66 -6.61 1.65 6.64
CA CYS A 66 -5.39 2.12 7.30
C CYS A 66 -4.55 0.95 7.83
N ARG A 67 -4.21 0.00 6.94
CA ARG A 67 -3.53 -1.25 7.30
C ARG A 67 -2.56 -1.66 6.20
N VAL A 68 -1.43 -2.26 6.58
CA VAL A 68 -0.48 -2.81 5.61
C VAL A 68 -0.86 -4.24 5.29
N VAL A 69 -0.79 -4.62 4.02
CA VAL A 69 -0.89 -5.99 3.55
C VAL A 69 0.38 -6.35 2.77
N ILE A 70 0.92 -7.54 3.06
CA ILE A 70 2.03 -8.14 2.34
C ILE A 70 1.48 -9.28 1.51
N ILE A 71 1.73 -9.25 0.20
CA ILE A 71 1.13 -10.18 -0.78
C ILE A 71 2.25 -10.90 -1.53
N PRO A 72 2.68 -12.09 -1.07
CA PRO A 72 3.52 -12.99 -1.85
C PRO A 72 2.63 -13.87 -2.75
N GLY A 73 2.61 -13.60 -4.05
CA GLY A 73 1.80 -14.35 -5.01
C GLY A 73 0.29 -14.26 -4.71
N SER A 74 -0.32 -15.38 -4.31
CA SER A 74 -1.76 -15.49 -4.01
C SER A 74 -2.09 -15.47 -2.51
N MET A 75 -1.09 -15.32 -1.64
CA MET A 75 -1.28 -15.24 -0.19
C MET A 75 -1.30 -13.78 0.26
N ALA A 76 -1.91 -13.50 1.42
CA ALA A 76 -1.91 -12.18 2.04
C ALA A 76 -1.67 -12.27 3.54
N ALA A 77 -0.86 -11.36 4.07
CA ALA A 77 -0.61 -11.20 5.50
C ALA A 77 -0.79 -9.73 5.90
N TYR A 78 -1.56 -9.48 6.95
CA TYR A 78 -1.81 -8.13 7.44
C TYR A 78 -0.80 -7.70 8.49
N PHE A 79 -0.39 -6.43 8.42
CA PHE A 79 0.57 -5.78 9.32
C PHE A 79 0.06 -4.41 9.77
N SER A 80 0.64 -3.94 10.88
CA SER A 80 0.36 -2.62 11.42
C SER A 80 0.69 -1.50 10.43
N SER A 81 -0.17 -0.49 10.45
CA SER A 81 0.00 0.75 9.70
C SER A 81 1.10 1.62 10.30
N PRO A 82 1.82 2.39 9.46
CA PRO A 82 2.72 3.44 9.93
C PRO A 82 1.97 4.68 10.44
N TYR A 83 0.64 4.72 10.36
CA TYR A 83 -0.17 5.82 10.86
C TYR A 83 -0.76 5.50 12.24
N VAL A 84 -0.63 6.46 13.15
CA VAL A 84 -1.14 6.36 14.53
C VAL A 84 -1.73 7.68 14.99
N ASP A 85 -2.62 7.65 15.97
CA ASP A 85 -3.13 8.86 16.61
C ASP A 85 -2.14 9.49 17.60
N ALA A 86 -2.57 10.53 18.30
CA ALA A 86 -1.80 11.22 19.33
C ALA A 86 -1.34 10.28 20.49
N HIS A 87 -2.02 9.15 20.69
CA HIS A 87 -1.72 8.17 21.73
C HIS A 87 -0.93 6.96 21.20
N ASN A 88 -0.44 7.01 19.96
CA ASN A 88 0.26 5.91 19.28
C ASN A 88 -0.61 4.68 18.97
N VAL A 89 -1.94 4.87 18.91
CA VAL A 89 -2.90 3.82 18.59
C VAL A 89 -3.25 3.83 17.11
N GLU A 90 -3.40 2.66 16.52
CA GLU A 90 -3.89 2.51 15.14
C GLU A 90 -5.40 2.69 15.07
N ASP A 91 -5.88 3.27 13.99
CA ASP A 91 -7.31 3.40 13.71
C ASP A 91 -7.67 2.59 12.47
N ILE A 92 -7.87 1.29 12.70
CA ILE A 92 -8.21 0.33 11.64
C ILE A 92 -9.59 0.69 11.10
N GLY A 93 -9.67 0.88 9.79
CA GLY A 93 -10.92 1.30 9.13
C GLY A 93 -11.30 2.76 9.37
N LEU A 94 -10.38 3.57 9.91
CA LEU A 94 -10.58 5.03 10.10
C LEU A 94 -11.88 5.36 10.86
N GLN A 95 -12.18 4.55 11.88
CA GLN A 95 -13.43 4.61 12.63
C GLN A 95 -13.43 5.73 13.66
N CYS A 96 -12.25 6.18 14.10
CA CYS A 96 -12.13 7.29 15.03
C CYS A 96 -12.08 8.62 14.28
N ASP A 97 -12.65 9.66 14.88
CA ASP A 97 -12.48 11.04 14.39
C ASP A 97 -11.15 11.67 14.80
N ARG A 98 -10.23 10.88 15.36
CA ARG A 98 -8.92 11.38 15.77
C ARG A 98 -8.00 11.46 14.57
N PRO A 99 -7.25 12.57 14.44
CA PRO A 99 -6.30 12.67 13.36
C PRO A 99 -5.15 11.70 13.58
N LEU A 100 -4.80 11.00 12.51
CA LEU A 100 -3.61 10.16 12.49
C LEU A 100 -2.39 10.99 12.11
N ARG A 101 -1.20 10.49 12.39
CA ARG A 101 0.08 11.03 11.93
C ARG A 101 0.96 9.91 11.42
N LEU A 102 1.84 10.23 10.48
CA LEU A 102 2.87 9.28 10.04
C LEU A 102 3.92 9.13 11.14
N ASP A 103 4.04 7.93 11.70
CA ASP A 103 5.09 7.59 12.64
C ASP A 103 6.34 7.10 11.90
N VAL A 104 7.42 7.87 12.01
CA VAL A 104 8.68 7.59 11.31
C VAL A 104 9.30 6.28 11.79
N ALA A 105 9.19 5.94 13.08
CA ALA A 105 9.77 4.71 13.61
C ALA A 105 9.05 3.47 13.04
N ARG A 106 7.71 3.50 12.98
CA ARG A 106 6.92 2.43 12.33
C ARG A 106 7.23 2.32 10.83
N TYR A 107 7.37 3.45 10.13
CA TYR A 107 7.79 3.45 8.72
C TYR A 107 9.17 2.78 8.55
N GLN A 108 10.15 3.15 9.37
CA GLN A 108 11.49 2.54 9.31
C GLN A 108 11.43 1.04 9.62
N HIS A 109 10.59 0.61 10.55
CA HIS A 109 10.40 -0.82 10.84
C HIS A 109 9.86 -1.59 9.63
N LEU A 110 8.83 -1.07 8.96
CA LEU A 110 8.30 -1.67 7.71
C LEU A 110 9.37 -1.71 6.61
N LYS A 111 10.18 -0.65 6.49
CA LYS A 111 11.30 -0.60 5.54
C LYS A 111 12.37 -1.65 5.88
N SER A 112 12.72 -1.82 7.14
CA SER A 112 13.65 -2.86 7.59
C SER A 112 13.11 -4.26 7.32
N LEU A 113 11.81 -4.50 7.58
CA LEU A 113 11.15 -5.76 7.27
C LEU A 113 11.27 -6.07 5.77
N ARG A 114 10.96 -5.10 4.90
CA ARG A 114 11.12 -5.23 3.45
C ARG A 114 12.53 -5.68 3.05
N ILE A 115 13.56 -4.99 3.58
CA ILE A 115 14.97 -5.27 3.27
C ILE A 115 15.38 -6.66 3.79
N ASN A 116 15.00 -7.01 5.02
CA ASN A 116 15.35 -8.28 5.64
C ASN A 116 14.69 -9.48 4.94
N HIS A 117 13.48 -9.30 4.42
CA HIS A 117 12.78 -10.29 3.60
C HIS A 117 13.22 -10.28 2.12
N ARG A 118 14.25 -9.51 1.77
CA ARG A 118 14.82 -9.43 0.41
C ARG A 118 13.81 -9.00 -0.66
N ILE A 119 12.85 -8.16 -0.28
CA ILE A 119 11.91 -7.54 -1.22
C ILE A 119 12.62 -6.31 -1.79
N PHE A 120 13.31 -6.49 -2.91
CA PHE A 120 14.11 -5.44 -3.53
C PHE A 120 13.27 -4.56 -4.46
N LEU A 121 13.57 -3.26 -4.48
CA LEU A 121 12.97 -2.31 -5.40
C LEU A 121 13.46 -2.65 -6.83
N LYS A 122 12.56 -3.05 -7.73
CA LYS A 122 12.86 -3.04 -9.17
C LYS A 122 12.63 -1.65 -9.79
N CYS A 123 11.94 -0.76 -9.09
CA CYS A 123 11.67 0.61 -9.52
C CYS A 123 12.66 1.63 -8.89
N PRO A 124 13.03 2.71 -9.60
CA PRO A 124 14.00 3.71 -9.13
C PRO A 124 13.42 4.76 -8.15
N VAL A 125 12.47 4.39 -7.29
CA VAL A 125 11.83 5.36 -6.39
C VAL A 125 12.70 5.58 -5.15
N ASN A 126 13.13 6.83 -4.97
CA ASN A 126 13.82 7.28 -3.76
C ASN A 126 12.80 7.37 -2.59
N ASP A 127 13.19 6.95 -1.38
CA ASP A 127 12.35 6.96 -0.17
C ASP A 127 11.69 8.33 0.08
N THR A 128 12.35 9.42 -0.33
CA THR A 128 11.82 10.79 -0.24
C THR A 128 10.49 10.95 -0.98
N CYS A 129 10.34 10.32 -2.15
CA CYS A 129 9.11 10.38 -2.95
C CYS A 129 7.97 9.58 -2.29
N LEU A 130 8.27 8.38 -1.75
CA LEU A 130 7.31 7.56 -1.03
C LEU A 130 6.79 8.27 0.23
N ILE A 131 7.69 8.83 1.04
CA ILE A 131 7.32 9.60 2.24
C ILE A 131 6.48 10.82 1.86
N SER A 132 6.80 11.49 0.75
CA SER A 132 5.99 12.61 0.25
C SER A 132 4.56 12.16 -0.12
N ARG A 133 4.41 11.03 -0.81
CA ARG A 133 3.08 10.46 -1.11
C ARG A 133 2.33 10.06 0.14
N MET A 134 3.01 9.42 1.10
CA MET A 134 2.44 9.09 2.41
C MET A 134 1.92 10.32 3.14
N ARG A 135 2.71 11.39 3.20
CA ARG A 135 2.25 12.67 3.77
C ARG A 135 1.09 13.28 2.99
N SER A 136 1.00 13.09 1.67
CA SER A 136 -0.09 13.62 0.84
C SER A 136 -1.43 12.89 1.03
N ILE A 137 -1.42 11.65 1.53
CA ILE A 137 -2.62 10.88 1.90
C ILE A 137 -3.40 11.57 3.04
N SER A 138 -2.77 12.53 3.72
CA SER A 138 -3.34 13.24 4.85
C SER A 138 -4.68 13.91 4.66
N ARG A 139 -4.94 14.38 3.43
CA ARG A 139 -6.22 15.00 3.08
C ARG A 139 -7.38 14.00 2.91
N ILE A 140 -7.10 12.70 2.90
CA ILE A 140 -8.07 11.65 2.57
C ILE A 140 -8.47 10.86 3.82
N CYS A 141 -7.51 10.54 4.68
CA CYS A 141 -7.72 9.67 5.86
C CYS A 141 -7.76 10.43 7.19
N LYS A 142 -8.10 11.73 7.19
CA LYS A 142 -8.07 12.61 8.38
C LYS A 142 -6.68 12.69 9.06
N ILE A 143 -5.56 12.51 8.35
CA ILE A 143 -4.21 12.51 8.97
C ILE A 143 -3.76 13.98 9.11
N LEU A 144 -3.22 14.38 10.26
CA LEU A 144 -2.51 15.65 10.44
C LEU A 144 -1.02 15.47 10.08
N ILE A 145 -0.48 16.44 9.32
CA ILE A 145 0.97 16.55 9.02
C ILE A 145 1.63 17.40 10.11
#